data_AF-A0A920YNV2-F1
#
_entry.id   AF-A0A920YNV2-F1
#
_cell.length_a   1.000
_cell.length_b   1.000
_cell.length_c   1.000
_cell.angle_alpha   90.00
_cell.angle_beta   90.00
_cell.angle_gamma   90.00
#
_symmetry.space_group_name_H-M   'P 1'
#
loop_
_entity.id
_entity.type
_entity.pdbx_description
1 polymer ?
#
loop_
_entity_poly.entity_id
_entity_poly.type
_entity_poly.pdbx_seq_one_letter_code
_entity_poly.pdbx_strand_id
1 'polypeptide(L)'
;MKKLSLLLVIILMMSFFSSCSAKEYESFQELDNGSKLKRGNIIYSFYSALPKDSLRGEQIGIIDGDKKHKVFEVNGYSSDEWIIEYYDVIMSVYNLYKADSVTEIPDELK
;
A
#
# COMPACT_ATOMS: atom_id res chain seq x y z
N MET A 1 -38.37 10.34 33.51
CA MET A 1 -36.97 9.89 33.64
C MET A 1 -36.67 8.58 32.90
N LYS A 2 -37.47 7.50 33.05
CA LYS A 2 -37.23 6.20 32.36
C LYS A 2 -37.16 6.28 30.82
N LYS A 3 -38.02 7.09 30.18
CA LYS A 3 -38.01 7.28 28.71
C LYS A 3 -36.79 8.05 28.19
N LEU A 4 -36.25 8.96 29.01
CA LEU A 4 -35.03 9.73 28.67
C LEU A 4 -33.79 8.84 28.77
N SER A 5 -33.75 7.97 29.78
CA SER A 5 -32.68 6.98 29.97
C SER A 5 -32.64 5.96 28.83
N LEU A 6 -33.79 5.52 28.32
CA LEU A 6 -33.87 4.59 27.19
C LEU A 6 -33.35 5.23 25.89
N LEU A 7 -33.67 6.52 25.68
CA LEU A 7 -33.21 7.28 24.51
C LEU A 7 -31.67 7.43 24.50
N LEU A 8 -31.08 7.70 25.67
CA LEU A 8 -29.64 7.80 25.86
C LEU A 8 -28.90 6.49 25.55
N VAL A 9 -29.46 5.34 25.97
CA VAL A 9 -28.89 4.02 25.67
C VAL A 9 -28.91 3.73 24.16
N ILE A 10 -29.99 4.11 23.47
CA ILE A 10 -30.12 3.91 22.02
C ILE A 10 -29.09 4.75 21.25
N ILE A 11 -28.87 6.00 21.67
CA ILE A 11 -27.87 6.89 21.05
C ILE A 11 -26.44 6.36 21.26
N LEU A 12 -26.13 5.85 22.45
CA LEU A 12 -24.84 5.20 22.74
C LEU A 12 -24.64 3.91 21.95
N MET A 13 -25.70 3.16 21.65
CA MET A 13 -25.62 1.94 20.85
C MET A 13 -25.33 2.24 19.36
N MET A 14 -25.83 3.37 18.83
CA MET A 14 -25.61 3.77 17.44
C MET A 14 -24.17 4.21 17.15
N SER A 15 -23.42 4.68 18.16
CA SER A 15 -22.01 5.07 17.99
C SER A 15 -21.04 3.89 17.77
N PHE A 16 -21.46 2.64 17.95
CA PHE A 16 -20.60 1.47 17.75
C PHE A 16 -20.61 0.92 16.31
N PHE A 17 -21.45 1.43 15.41
CA PHE A 17 -21.53 0.96 14.01
C PHE A 17 -20.67 1.75 13.03
N SER A 18 -19.97 2.78 13.50
CA SER A 18 -19.14 3.65 12.67
C SER A 18 -17.67 3.25 12.77
N SER A 19 -17.26 2.15 12.13
CA SER A 19 -15.93 2.01 11.51
C SER A 19 -15.65 0.55 11.13
N CYS A 20 -16.36 0.06 10.12
CA CYS A 20 -15.78 -0.92 9.20
C CYS A 20 -15.60 -0.19 7.86
N SER A 21 -14.80 0.88 7.84
CA SER A 21 -14.32 1.41 6.56
C SER A 21 -13.34 0.38 6.03
N ALA A 22 -13.67 -0.26 4.90
CA ALA A 22 -12.67 -1.01 4.15
C ALA A 22 -11.47 -0.08 3.94
N LYS A 23 -10.27 -0.55 4.29
CA LYS A 23 -9.05 0.23 4.11
C LYS A 23 -8.95 0.65 2.64
N GLU A 24 -8.99 1.96 2.40
CA GLU A 24 -8.81 2.50 1.04
C GLU A 24 -7.33 2.41 0.70
N TYR A 25 -7.02 1.67 -0.36
CA TYR A 25 -5.67 1.56 -0.91
C TYR A 25 -5.47 2.64 -1.97
N GLU A 26 -4.27 3.20 -2.03
CA GLU A 26 -3.88 4.11 -3.09
C GLU A 26 -3.93 3.41 -4.46
N SER A 27 -4.31 4.16 -5.49
CA SER A 27 -4.30 3.67 -6.86
C SER A 27 -2.95 3.96 -7.51
N PHE A 28 -2.29 2.90 -7.93
CA PHE A 28 -1.09 2.94 -8.76
C PHE A 28 -1.47 2.62 -10.20
N GLN A 29 -0.71 3.18 -11.15
CA GLN A 29 -0.85 2.86 -12.57
C GLN A 29 0.40 2.13 -13.05
N GLU A 30 0.21 1.06 -13.81
CA GLU A 30 1.31 0.42 -14.53
C GLU A 30 1.68 1.26 -15.76
N LEU A 31 2.98 1.44 -15.97
CA LEU A 31 3.53 2.11 -17.14
C LEU A 31 4.62 1.23 -17.79
N ASP A 32 4.88 1.48 -19.06
CA ASP A 32 5.99 0.86 -19.79
C ASP A 32 6.04 -0.68 -19.65
N ASN A 33 4.88 -1.34 -19.78
CA ASN A 33 4.69 -2.80 -19.65
C ASN A 33 5.23 -3.39 -18.34
N GLY A 34 4.94 -2.74 -17.21
CA GLY A 34 5.35 -3.22 -15.89
C GLY A 34 6.78 -2.87 -15.51
N SER A 35 7.51 -2.08 -16.33
CA SER A 35 8.84 -1.59 -15.92
C SER A 35 8.77 -0.35 -15.02
N LYS A 36 7.60 0.30 -14.94
CA LYS A 36 7.38 1.47 -14.10
C LYS A 36 6.00 1.47 -13.46
N LEU A 37 5.91 2.15 -12.32
CA LEU A 37 4.67 2.43 -11.61
C LEU A 37 4.51 3.93 -11.40
N LYS A 38 3.26 4.40 -11.35
CA LYS A 38 2.93 5.80 -11.06
C LYS A 38 1.97 5.93 -9.90
N ARG A 39 2.28 6.82 -8.97
CA ARG A 39 1.42 7.26 -7.84
C ARG A 39 1.32 8.78 -7.85
N GLY A 40 0.16 9.32 -8.24
CA GLY A 40 -0.01 10.76 -8.40
C GLY A 40 1.02 11.35 -9.39
N ASN A 41 1.98 12.13 -8.88
CA ASN A 41 3.06 12.74 -9.67
C ASN A 41 4.40 11.99 -9.56
N ILE A 42 4.48 10.93 -8.76
CA ILE A 42 5.71 10.16 -8.56
C ILE A 42 5.75 9.01 -9.57
N ILE A 43 6.87 8.89 -10.25
CA ILE A 43 7.19 7.75 -11.13
C ILE A 43 8.25 6.92 -10.43
N TYR A 44 8.01 5.61 -10.40
CA TYR A 44 8.93 4.63 -9.87
C TYR A 44 9.39 3.72 -10.99
N SER A 45 10.68 3.47 -11.06
CA SER A 45 11.29 2.54 -12.00
C SER A 45 11.65 1.23 -11.30
N PHE A 46 11.46 0.11 -12.00
CA PHE A 46 11.91 -1.19 -11.53
C PHE A 46 13.41 -1.12 -11.22
N TYR A 47 13.78 -1.58 -10.02
CA TYR A 47 15.16 -1.53 -9.55
C TYR A 47 15.74 -2.94 -9.42
N SER A 48 15.08 -3.83 -8.68
CA SER A 48 15.54 -5.21 -8.51
C SER A 48 14.42 -6.15 -8.09
N ALA A 49 14.61 -7.45 -8.30
CA ALA A 49 13.78 -8.46 -7.66
C ALA A 49 14.29 -8.70 -6.23
N LEU A 50 13.40 -8.60 -5.25
CA LEU A 50 13.71 -8.96 -3.87
C LEU A 50 13.64 -10.48 -3.69
N PRO A 51 14.68 -11.11 -3.14
CA PRO A 51 14.70 -12.55 -2.95
C PRO A 51 13.76 -13.01 -1.82
N LYS A 52 13.38 -12.11 -0.90
CA LYS A 52 12.58 -12.43 0.29
C LYS A 52 11.72 -11.24 0.75
N ASP A 53 10.65 -11.60 1.45
CA ASP A 53 9.64 -10.69 2.01
C ASP A 53 10.10 -9.85 3.23
N SER A 54 11.36 -9.97 3.66
CA SER A 54 11.81 -9.41 4.94
C SER A 54 11.78 -7.88 5.01
N LEU A 55 11.78 -7.20 3.86
CA LEU A 55 11.73 -5.74 3.77
C LEU A 55 10.30 -5.19 3.64
N ARG A 56 9.28 -6.06 3.49
CA ARG A 56 7.91 -5.62 3.23
C ARG A 56 7.28 -5.02 4.48
N GLY A 57 6.75 -3.81 4.33
CA GLY A 57 5.94 -3.13 5.31
C GLY A 57 4.44 -3.31 5.07
N GLU A 58 3.67 -2.26 5.36
CA GLU A 58 2.23 -2.28 5.22
C GLU A 58 1.81 -2.18 3.73
N GLN A 59 0.67 -2.80 3.39
CA GLN A 59 0.08 -2.59 2.06
C GLN A 59 -0.47 -1.16 1.96
N ILE A 60 -0.02 -0.43 0.94
CA ILE A 60 -0.41 0.96 0.69
C ILE A 60 -1.25 1.11 -0.58
N GLY A 61 -1.13 0.18 -1.53
CA GLY A 61 -1.74 0.37 -2.85
C GLY A 61 -2.19 -0.89 -3.57
N ILE A 62 -2.86 -0.64 -4.70
CA ILE A 62 -3.16 -1.61 -5.75
C ILE A 62 -2.84 -1.01 -7.12
N ILE A 63 -2.41 -1.84 -8.07
CA ILE A 63 -2.07 -1.43 -9.43
C ILE A 63 -3.29 -1.64 -10.34
N ASP A 64 -3.66 -0.60 -11.10
CA ASP A 64 -4.74 -0.60 -12.09
C ASP A 64 -6.08 -1.15 -11.60
N GLY A 65 -6.35 -1.01 -10.29
CA GLY A 65 -7.57 -1.49 -9.65
C GLY A 65 -7.61 -3.00 -9.38
N ASP A 66 -6.54 -3.75 -9.68
CA ASP A 66 -6.45 -5.18 -9.39
C ASP A 66 -6.08 -5.42 -7.91
N LYS A 67 -7.00 -6.01 -7.16
CA LYS A 67 -6.83 -6.33 -5.73
C LYS A 67 -5.73 -7.37 -5.46
N LYS A 68 -5.33 -8.15 -6.46
CA LYS A 68 -4.20 -9.09 -6.36
C LYS A 68 -2.87 -8.43 -6.61
N HIS A 69 -2.85 -7.31 -7.32
CA HIS A 69 -1.65 -6.59 -7.72
C HIS A 69 -1.39 -5.46 -6.73
N LYS A 70 -0.63 -5.80 -5.69
CA LYS A 70 -0.51 -5.00 -4.47
C LYS A 70 0.80 -4.22 -4.46
N VAL A 71 0.74 -3.06 -3.82
CA VAL A 71 1.94 -2.25 -3.51
C VAL A 71 2.09 -2.13 -2.01
N PHE A 72 3.32 -2.35 -1.54
CA PHE A 72 3.71 -2.30 -0.13
C PHE A 72 4.81 -1.27 0.10
N GLU A 73 4.90 -0.81 1.35
CA GLU A 73 6.05 -0.05 1.83
C GLU A 73 7.32 -0.91 1.90
N VAL A 74 8.47 -0.25 1.85
CA VAL A 74 9.75 -0.84 2.27
C VAL A 74 10.05 -0.39 3.69
N ASN A 75 10.14 -1.31 4.63
CA ASN A 75 10.42 -1.00 6.03
C ASN A 75 11.71 -0.18 6.16
N GLY A 76 11.63 0.96 6.84
CA GLY A 76 12.77 1.86 7.05
C GLY A 76 12.98 2.91 5.96
N TYR A 77 12.15 2.94 4.92
CA TYR A 77 12.24 3.91 3.82
C TYR A 77 10.92 4.62 3.56
N SER A 78 10.98 5.83 2.98
CA SER A 78 9.78 6.56 2.57
C SER A 78 9.11 5.87 1.37
N SER A 79 7.77 5.79 1.36
CA SER A 79 7.02 5.31 0.18
C SER A 79 7.08 6.27 -1.01
N ASP A 80 7.49 7.53 -0.79
CA ASP A 80 7.80 8.47 -1.87
C ASP A 80 9.12 8.14 -2.57
N GLU A 81 9.93 7.23 -2.00
CA GLU A 81 11.25 6.86 -2.51
C GLU A 81 11.32 5.40 -2.95
N TRP A 82 10.73 4.49 -2.16
CA TRP A 82 10.86 3.05 -2.36
C TRP A 82 9.53 2.34 -2.11
N ILE A 83 9.15 1.43 -3.01
CA ILE A 83 7.95 0.61 -2.89
C ILE A 83 8.21 -0.81 -3.36
N ILE A 84 7.38 -1.75 -2.89
CA ILE A 84 7.41 -3.15 -3.33
C ILE A 84 6.13 -3.47 -4.07
N GLU A 85 6.26 -3.90 -5.32
CA GLU A 85 5.19 -4.56 -6.06
C GLU A 85 5.17 -6.05 -5.69
N TYR A 86 3.97 -6.58 -5.52
CA TYR A 86 3.73 -8.00 -5.35
C TYR A 86 2.40 -8.39 -5.99
N TYR A 87 2.44 -9.37 -6.91
CA TYR A 87 1.25 -9.90 -7.53
C TYR A 87 0.89 -11.26 -6.94
N ASP A 88 -0.25 -11.35 -6.25
CA ASP A 88 -0.66 -12.48 -5.41
C ASP A 88 -1.07 -13.73 -6.21
N VAL A 89 -0.07 -14.45 -6.72
CA VAL A 89 -0.17 -15.68 -7.51
C VAL A 89 0.84 -16.76 -7.06
N ILE A 90 0.77 -17.98 -7.61
CA ILE A 90 1.61 -19.12 -7.16
C ILE A 90 3.12 -18.85 -7.33
N MET A 91 3.52 -18.06 -8.33
CA MET A 91 4.91 -17.69 -8.63
C MET A 91 5.16 -16.21 -8.31
N SER A 92 4.61 -15.73 -7.19
CA SER A 92 4.79 -14.34 -6.79
C SER A 92 6.26 -14.03 -6.54
N VAL A 93 6.71 -12.90 -7.07
CA VAL A 93 7.99 -12.27 -6.75
C VAL A 93 7.71 -10.89 -6.19
N TYR A 94 8.58 -10.45 -5.28
CA TYR A 94 8.58 -9.10 -4.76
C TYR A 94 9.51 -8.28 -5.65
N ASN A 95 8.99 -7.27 -6.32
CA ASN A 95 9.78 -6.36 -7.13
C ASN A 95 9.97 -5.05 -6.39
N LEU A 96 11.22 -4.65 -6.18
CA LEU A 96 11.56 -3.36 -5.60
C LEU A 96 11.57 -2.30 -6.69
N TYR A 97 10.85 -1.22 -6.45
CA TYR A 97 10.84 -0.05 -7.29
C TYR A 97 11.41 1.14 -6.53
N LYS A 98 12.07 2.01 -7.30
CA LYS A 98 12.70 3.22 -6.81
C LYS A 98 12.08 4.42 -7.51
N ALA A 99 11.70 5.45 -6.76
CA ALA A 99 11.27 6.70 -7.36
C ALA A 99 12.40 7.32 -8.19
N ASP A 100 12.06 7.89 -9.35
CA ASP A 100 13.04 8.46 -10.28
C ASP A 100 13.82 9.64 -9.67
N SER A 101 13.28 10.26 -8.61
CA SER A 101 13.94 11.33 -7.83
C SER A 101 15.06 10.83 -6.93
N VAL A 102 15.14 9.53 -6.62
CA VAL A 102 16.14 8.97 -5.71
C VAL A 102 17.47 8.78 -6.44
N THR A 103 18.50 9.53 -6.02
CA THR A 103 19.85 9.49 -6.59
C THR A 103 20.82 8.61 -5.82
N GLU A 104 20.57 8.38 -4.53
CA GLU A 104 21.44 7.58 -3.65
C GLU A 104 20.79 6.25 -3.32
N ILE A 105 21.56 5.17 -3.44
CA ILE A 105 21.09 3.81 -3.16
C ILE A 105 21.66 3.38 -1.80
N PRO A 106 20.81 3.10 -0.79
CA PRO A 106 21.22 2.56 0.49
C PRO A 106 21.97 1.23 0.34
N ASP A 107 23.00 1.00 1.15
CA ASP A 107 23.82 -0.23 1.07
C ASP A 107 23.00 -1.49 1.31
N GLU A 108 21.96 -1.40 2.14
CA GLU A 108 21.03 -2.49 2.46
C GLU A 108 20.14 -2.90 1.28
N LEU A 109 20.03 -2.04 0.26
CA LEU A 109 19.27 -2.26 -0.98
C LEU A 109 20.16 -2.50 -2.21
N LYS A 110 21.49 -2.53 -2.04
CA LYS A 110 22.43 -2.82 -3.12
C LYS A 110 22.50 -4.31 -3.46
#